data_AF-J9EG86-F1
#
_entry.id   AF-J9EG86-F1
#
_cell.length_a   1.000
_cell.length_b   1.000
_cell.length_c   1.000
_cell.angle_alpha   90.00
_cell.angle_beta   90.00
_cell.angle_gamma   90.00
#
_symmetry.space_group_name_H-M   'P 1'
#
loop_
_entity.id
_entity.type
_entity.pdbx_description
1 polymer ?
#
loop_
_entity_poly.entity_id
_entity_poly.type
_entity_poly.pdbx_seq_one_letter_code
_entity_poly.pdbx_strand_id
1 'polypeptide(L)'
;MVIVDDILEDNSDLIPPYASPNPSPARGVYGFALFIVSWCSFALYLIWALLPTPYLKLLHLTYLPAKYWAIAIPLLLPITVAAFIILVLAHNLIQLHGIFDDVE
;
A
#
# COMPACT_ATOMS: atom_id res chain seq x y z
N MET A 1 10.20 -17.42 -37.85
CA MET A 1 10.80 -16.80 -36.66
C MET A 1 11.99 -16.00 -37.17
N VAL A 2 12.26 -14.78 -36.70
CA VAL A 2 13.33 -13.87 -37.22
C VAL A 2 12.94 -12.95 -38.40
N ILE A 3 11.80 -12.24 -38.33
CA ILE A 3 11.60 -10.96 -39.08
C ILE A 3 10.78 -9.97 -38.23
N VAL A 4 9.86 -10.44 -37.39
CA VAL A 4 9.02 -9.56 -36.55
C VAL A 4 9.78 -8.99 -35.34
N ASP A 5 10.72 -9.74 -34.75
CA ASP A 5 11.46 -9.32 -33.55
C ASP A 5 12.37 -8.09 -33.80
N ASP A 6 13.03 -8.03 -34.97
CA ASP A 6 13.95 -6.94 -35.36
C ASP A 6 13.23 -5.57 -35.41
N ILE A 7 11.99 -5.54 -35.89
CA ILE A 7 11.18 -4.31 -36.02
C ILE A 7 10.77 -3.77 -34.64
N LEU A 8 10.64 -4.65 -33.63
CA LEU A 8 10.27 -4.27 -32.27
C LEU A 8 11.48 -3.84 -31.44
N GLU A 9 12.68 -4.35 -31.75
CA GLU A 9 13.93 -3.92 -31.10
C GLU A 9 14.29 -2.47 -31.48
N ASP A 10 14.18 -2.07 -32.76
CA ASP A 10 14.49 -0.71 -33.24
C ASP A 10 13.60 0.38 -32.59
N ASN A 11 12.37 0.04 -32.22
CA ASN A 11 11.46 0.96 -31.53
C ASN A 11 11.56 0.89 -29.99
N SER A 12 12.26 -0.11 -29.44
CA SER A 12 12.37 -0.31 -27.99
C SER A 12 13.32 0.68 -27.32
N ASP A 13 14.33 1.19 -28.06
CA ASP A 13 15.26 2.23 -27.60
C ASP A 13 14.60 3.61 -27.45
N LEU A 14 13.43 3.81 -28.09
CA LEU A 14 12.63 5.03 -27.95
C LEU A 14 11.74 4.99 -26.70
N ILE A 15 11.53 3.82 -26.11
CA ILE A 15 10.73 3.65 -24.90
C ILE A 15 11.66 3.90 -23.70
N PRO A 16 11.39 4.92 -22.86
CA PRO A 16 12.25 5.16 -21.72
C PRO A 16 12.27 3.92 -20.81
N PRO A 17 13.40 3.59 -20.16
CA PRO A 17 13.58 2.34 -19.38
C PRO A 17 12.54 2.13 -18.26
N TYR A 18 11.85 3.19 -17.85
CA TYR A 18 10.77 3.14 -16.86
C TYR A 18 9.39 2.77 -17.44
N ALA A 19 9.21 2.82 -18.77
CA ALA A 19 7.94 2.54 -19.44
C ALA A 19 7.76 1.06 -19.84
N SER A 20 8.83 0.25 -19.83
CA SER A 20 8.68 -1.20 -20.03
C SER A 20 8.07 -1.85 -18.78
N PRO A 21 7.05 -2.72 -18.86
CA PRO A 21 6.49 -3.41 -17.68
C PRO A 21 7.41 -4.52 -17.13
N ASN A 22 8.62 -4.66 -17.68
CA ASN A 22 9.54 -5.75 -17.38
C ASN A 22 10.00 -5.69 -15.90
N PRO A 23 10.00 -6.81 -15.15
CA PRO A 23 10.56 -6.88 -13.80
C PRO A 23 12.06 -6.52 -13.83
N SER A 24 12.37 -5.27 -13.51
CA SER A 24 13.75 -4.82 -13.33
C SER A 24 14.14 -4.86 -11.86
N PRO A 25 15.38 -5.28 -11.52
CA PRO A 25 15.86 -5.32 -10.14
C PRO A 25 15.72 -3.97 -9.40
N ALA A 26 15.87 -2.87 -10.14
CA ALA A 26 15.70 -1.51 -9.61
C ALA A 26 14.28 -1.24 -9.05
N ARG A 27 13.24 -1.86 -9.61
CA ARG A 27 11.85 -1.70 -9.13
C ARG A 27 11.57 -2.49 -7.85
N GLY A 28 12.29 -3.59 -7.63
CA GLY A 28 12.15 -4.42 -6.43
C GLY A 28 12.70 -3.78 -5.15
N VAL A 29 13.59 -2.80 -5.28
CA VAL A 29 14.26 -2.15 -4.13
C VAL A 29 13.27 -1.45 -3.20
N TYR A 30 12.25 -0.78 -3.75
CA TYR A 30 11.25 -0.10 -2.92
C TYR A 30 10.40 -1.09 -2.11
N GLY A 31 10.00 -2.21 -2.72
CA GLY A 31 9.27 -3.27 -2.02
C GLY A 31 10.10 -3.92 -0.92
N PHE A 32 11.39 -4.16 -1.19
CA PHE A 32 12.32 -4.70 -0.21
C PHE A 32 12.57 -3.72 0.96
N ALA A 33 12.78 -2.44 0.68
CA ALA A 33 12.93 -1.42 1.70
C ALA A 33 11.66 -1.31 2.56
N LEU A 34 10.47 -1.30 1.93
CA LEU A 34 9.19 -1.27 2.62
C LEU A 34 9.00 -2.52 3.48
N PHE A 35 9.39 -3.70 3.00
CA PHE A 35 9.33 -4.94 3.78
C PHE A 35 10.15 -4.85 5.07
N ILE A 36 11.40 -4.38 5.00
CA ILE A 36 12.24 -4.20 6.19
C ILE A 36 11.62 -3.18 7.15
N VAL A 37 11.20 -2.02 6.64
CA VAL A 37 10.59 -0.96 7.45
C VAL A 37 9.29 -1.44 8.10
N SER A 38 8.46 -2.18 7.37
CA SER A 38 7.21 -2.76 7.87
C SER A 38 7.48 -3.77 8.98
N TRP A 39 8.46 -4.66 8.79
CA TRP A 39 8.84 -5.65 9.81
C TRP A 39 9.39 -5.00 11.08
N CYS A 40 10.28 -4.01 10.93
CA CYS A 40 10.82 -3.24 12.06
C CYS A 40 9.70 -2.49 12.80
N SER A 41 8.80 -1.83 12.07
CA SER A 41 7.68 -1.10 12.65
C SER A 41 6.70 -2.04 13.37
N PHE A 42 6.45 -3.22 12.81
CA PHE A 42 5.61 -4.25 13.41
C PHE A 42 6.22 -4.80 14.71
N ALA A 43 7.53 -5.07 14.73
CA ALA A 43 8.22 -5.52 15.94
C ALA A 43 8.17 -4.45 17.04
N LEU A 44 8.41 -3.18 16.70
CA LEU A 44 8.30 -2.05 17.64
C LEU A 44 6.88 -1.91 18.19
N TYR A 45 5.87 -2.06 17.32
CA TYR A 45 4.46 -2.06 17.69
C TYR A 45 4.13 -3.18 18.67
N LEU A 46 4.64 -4.40 18.43
CA LEU A 46 4.39 -5.55 19.28
C LEU A 46 5.01 -5.39 20.67
N ILE A 47 6.24 -4.87 20.74
CA ILE A 47 6.92 -4.56 22.00
C ILE A 47 6.07 -3.55 22.78
N TRP A 48 5.63 -2.48 22.15
CA TRP A 48 4.79 -1.47 22.78
C TRP A 48 3.42 -2.02 23.26
N ALA A 49 2.76 -2.84 22.43
CA ALA A 49 1.43 -3.38 22.72
C ALA A 49 1.46 -4.42 23.85
N LEU A 50 2.45 -5.31 23.86
CA LEU A 50 2.56 -6.42 24.81
C LEU A 50 3.18 -5.99 26.15
N LEU A 51 4.13 -5.05 26.19
CA LEU A 51 4.79 -4.68 27.44
C LEU A 51 3.83 -3.95 28.40
N PRO A 52 3.73 -4.38 29.68
CA PRO A 52 2.98 -3.65 30.70
C PRO A 52 3.55 -2.24 30.94
N THR A 53 2.68 -1.28 31.27
CA THR A 53 3.03 0.11 31.57
C THR A 53 4.22 0.32 32.53
N PRO A 54 4.40 -0.47 33.62
CA PRO A 54 5.56 -0.30 34.48
C PRO A 54 6.91 -0.51 33.77
N TYR A 55 6.99 -1.43 32.81
CA TYR A 55 8.21 -1.69 32.05
C TYR A 55 8.49 -0.59 31.03
N LEU A 56 7.44 -0.01 30.43
CA LEU A 56 7.57 1.15 29.53
C LEU A 56 8.09 2.40 30.26
N LYS A 57 7.65 2.61 31.52
CA LYS A 57 8.17 3.70 32.36
C LYS A 57 9.67 3.55 32.64
N LEU A 58 10.15 2.32 32.84
CA LEU A 58 11.57 2.04 33.03
C LEU A 58 12.41 2.37 31.78
N LEU A 59 11.82 2.14 30.59
CA LEU A 59 12.40 2.49 29.30
C LEU A 59 12.32 4.00 28.96
N HIS A 60 11.90 4.87 29.90
CA HIS A 60 11.64 6.30 29.70
C HIS A 60 10.56 6.62 28.62
N LEU A 61 9.72 5.64 28.29
CA LEU A 61 8.61 5.78 27.34
C LEU A 61 7.32 6.17 28.08
N THR A 62 7.33 7.38 28.68
CA THR A 62 6.27 7.84 29.60
C THR A 62 5.08 8.52 28.91
N TYR A 63 5.25 9.01 27.66
CA TYR A 63 4.28 9.84 26.93
C TYR A 63 3.57 9.14 25.77
N LEU A 64 3.51 7.80 25.80
CA LEU A 64 2.80 7.04 24.78
C LEU A 64 1.28 7.18 24.91
N PRO A 65 0.54 7.06 23.81
CA PRO A 65 -0.92 7.02 23.84
C PRO A 65 -1.40 5.83 24.69
N ALA A 66 -2.60 5.96 25.24
CA ALA A 66 -3.19 4.93 26.08
C ALA A 66 -3.30 3.57 25.34
N LYS A 67 -3.13 2.47 26.08
CA LYS A 67 -3.03 1.10 25.52
C LYS A 67 -4.21 0.66 24.65
N TYR A 68 -5.39 1.27 24.79
CA TYR A 68 -6.54 0.96 23.95
C TYR A 68 -6.25 1.23 22.46
N TRP A 69 -5.33 2.14 22.15
CA TRP A 69 -4.89 2.40 20.78
C TRP A 69 -4.24 1.18 20.12
N ALA A 70 -3.66 0.27 20.91
CA ALA A 70 -3.11 -0.99 20.40
C ALA A 70 -4.19 -1.95 19.83
N ILE A 71 -5.46 -1.70 20.12
CA ILE A 71 -6.58 -2.45 19.56
C ILE A 71 -7.31 -1.59 18.52
N ALA A 72 -7.40 -0.28 18.74
CA ALA A 72 -8.04 0.63 17.81
C ALA A 72 -7.32 0.70 16.46
N ILE A 73 -5.98 0.70 16.44
CA ILE A 73 -5.18 0.73 15.20
C ILE A 73 -5.47 -0.46 14.28
N PRO A 74 -5.37 -1.73 14.74
CA PRO A 74 -5.66 -2.89 13.90
C PRO A 74 -7.14 -2.97 13.53
N LEU A 75 -8.04 -2.43 14.35
CA LEU A 75 -9.47 -2.35 14.04
C LEU A 75 -9.79 -1.29 12.96
N LEU A 76 -9.00 -0.22 12.88
CA LEU A 76 -9.22 0.83 11.89
C LEU A 76 -8.93 0.33 10.46
N LEU A 77 -8.00 -0.60 10.29
CA LEU A 77 -7.60 -1.14 8.99
C LEU A 77 -8.76 -1.78 8.19
N PRO A 78 -9.52 -2.75 8.72
CA PRO A 78 -10.67 -3.29 7.99
C PRO A 78 -11.77 -2.23 7.77
N ILE A 79 -11.94 -1.28 8.69
CA ILE A 79 -12.92 -0.20 8.56
C ILE A 79 -12.55 0.72 7.39
N THR A 80 -11.29 1.13 7.28
CA THR A 80 -10.82 1.99 6.18
C THR A 80 -10.87 1.26 4.84
N VAL A 81 -10.53 -0.03 4.80
CA VAL A 81 -10.66 -0.86 3.60
C VAL A 81 -12.12 -1.00 3.18
N ALA A 82 -13.03 -1.29 4.10
CA ALA A 82 -14.46 -1.36 3.81
C ALA A 82 -15.00 -0.02 3.30
N ALA A 83 -14.63 1.09 3.94
CA ALA A 83 -15.00 2.43 3.50
C ALA A 83 -14.47 2.73 2.10
N PHE A 84 -13.21 2.38 1.80
CA PHE A 84 -12.61 2.54 0.47
C PHE A 84 -13.39 1.75 -0.60
N ILE A 85 -13.74 0.49 -0.34
CA ILE A 85 -14.52 -0.34 -1.26
C ILE A 85 -15.90 0.29 -1.52
N ILE A 86 -16.59 0.75 -0.47
CA ILE A 86 -17.90 1.40 -0.58
C ILE A 86 -17.79 2.68 -1.42
N LEU A 87 -16.77 3.50 -1.20
CA LEU A 87 -16.54 4.73 -1.96
C LEU A 87 -16.28 4.45 -3.44
N VAL A 88 -15.44 3.46 -3.75
CA VAL A 88 -15.19 3.04 -5.13
C VAL A 88 -16.49 2.55 -5.77
N LEU A 89 -17.27 1.71 -5.08
CA LEU A 89 -18.55 1.22 -5.59
C LEU A 89 -19.54 2.37 -5.84
N ALA A 90 -19.65 3.31 -4.90
CA ALA A 90 -20.52 4.48 -5.04
C ALA A 90 -20.12 5.33 -6.24
N HIS A 91 -18.82 5.57 -6.42
CA HIS A 91 -18.30 6.32 -7.56
C HIS A 91 -18.62 5.61 -8.90
N ASN A 92 -18.44 4.28 -8.96
CA ASN A 92 -18.81 3.49 -10.13
C ASN A 92 -20.32 3.53 -10.41
N LEU A 93 -21.16 3.50 -9.38
CA LEU A 93 -22.62 3.58 -9.54
C LEU A 93 -23.07 4.94 -10.08
N ILE A 94 -22.46 6.05 -9.61
CA ILE A 94 -22.76 7.39 -10.11
C ILE A 94 -22.36 7.52 -11.58
N GLN A 95 -21.18 7.01 -11.97
CA GLN A 95 -20.77 7.01 -13.37
C GLN A 95 -21.68 6.15 -14.26
N LEU A 96 -22.09 4.98 -13.77
CA LEU A 96 -23.05 4.13 -14.46
C LEU A 96 -24.41 4.82 -14.64
N HIS A 97 -24.88 5.53 -13.61
CA HIS A 97 -26.15 6.27 -13.67
C HIS A 97 -26.11 7.38 -14.74
N GLY A 98 -25.05 8.20 -14.75
CA GLY A 98 -24.92 9.31 -15.70
C GLY A 98 -24.86 8.89 -17.17
N ILE A 99 -24.41 7.67 -17.47
CA ILE A 99 -24.44 7.11 -18.84
C ILE A 99 -25.87 7.02 -19.41
N PHE A 100 -26.88 6.80 -18.57
CA PHE A 100 -28.26 6.70 -19.03
C PHE A 100 -28.93 8.05 -19.24
N ASP A 101 -28.44 9.11 -18.57
CA ASP A 101 -28.92 10.48 -18.76
C ASP A 101 -28.55 11.03 -20.15
N ASP A 102 -27.48 10.52 -20.77
CA ASP A 102 -27.04 10.92 -22.12
C ASP A 102 -27.84 10.23 -23.25
N VAL A 103 -28.71 9.27 -22.93
CA VAL A 103 -29.45 8.44 -23.91
C VAL A 103 -30.91 8.90 -24.11
N GLU A 104 -31.44 9.70 -23.19
CA GLU A 104 -32.80 10.28 -23.24
C GLU A 104 -32.80 11.69 -23.83
#